data_AF-A0A2V9K0R4-F1
#
_entry.id   AF-A0A2V9K0R4-F1
#
_cell.length_a   1.000
_cell.length_b   1.000
_cell.length_c   1.000
_cell.angle_alpha   90.00
_cell.angle_beta   90.00
_cell.angle_gamma   90.00
#
_symmetry.space_group_name_H-M   'P 1'
#
loop_
_entity.id
_entity.type
_entity.pdbx_description
1 polymer ?
#
loop_
_entity_poly.entity_id
_entity_poly.type
_entity_poly.pdbx_seq_one_letter_code
_entity_poly.pdbx_strand_id
1 'polypeptide(L)'
;MRLVAAAQASGSRAQALADRAAALLFYIAVAAGTLTFAYWWVAGDKQHALIRSATVLVIACPHALGLAIPLAIAISTTIGARNGLLVKDRLALERARDLDVVIFDKTGTLTRGAPVLSGVAVAPHIDEGEMLGLAAAVEADSEHPIAKAIVKGAARRGVKPTPAAGFDALPGLGARAGVNGHSVAVGGPRLLAGTGATVPSELDHAVSTWASEGRTVLYVLRDGAVIGSIAVEDEIRPESVEAVKALHDLGVR
;
A
#
# COMPACT_ATOMS: atom_id res chain seq x y z
N MET A 1 14.58 -15.60 0.10
CA MET A 1 16.01 -15.23 0.17
C MET A 1 16.55 -14.48 -1.05
N ARG A 2 16.07 -14.73 -2.29
CA ARG A 2 16.57 -14.05 -3.50
C ARG A 2 16.43 -12.52 -3.48
N LEU A 3 15.36 -11.98 -2.90
CA LEU A 3 15.17 -10.52 -2.75
C LEU A 3 16.16 -9.90 -1.75
N VAL A 4 16.44 -10.58 -0.64
CA VAL A 4 17.44 -10.14 0.35
C VAL A 4 18.84 -10.17 -0.26
N ALA A 5 19.18 -11.23 -1.01
CA ALA A 5 20.47 -11.34 -1.70
C ALA A 5 20.64 -10.27 -2.79
N ALA A 6 19.60 -10.00 -3.60
CA ALA A 6 19.62 -8.92 -4.59
C ALA A 6 19.76 -7.54 -3.92
N ALA A 7 19.04 -7.36 -2.81
CA ALA A 7 19.16 -6.18 -1.98
C ALA A 7 20.50 -6.09 -1.26
N GLN A 8 21.33 -7.14 -1.14
CA GLN A 8 22.71 -7.12 -0.62
C GLN A 8 23.80 -6.99 -1.71
N ALA A 9 23.45 -7.21 -2.99
CA ALA A 9 24.36 -7.05 -4.13
C ALA A 9 24.34 -5.65 -4.79
N SER A 10 23.29 -4.86 -4.63
CA SER A 10 23.21 -3.48 -5.16
C SER A 10 24.22 -2.49 -4.52
N GLY A 11 24.83 -1.60 -5.30
CA GLY A 11 25.68 -0.54 -4.73
C GLY A 11 24.87 0.56 -4.04
N SER A 12 25.48 1.28 -3.09
CA SER A 12 24.83 2.37 -2.32
C SER A 12 25.65 3.67 -2.37
N ARG A 13 25.03 4.83 -2.12
CA ARG A 13 25.77 6.12 -2.07
C ARG A 13 26.73 6.16 -0.88
N ALA A 14 26.35 5.55 0.24
CA ALA A 14 27.23 5.43 1.40
C ALA A 14 28.50 4.62 1.06
N GLN A 15 28.37 3.53 0.29
CA GLN A 15 29.51 2.76 -0.20
C GLN A 15 30.44 3.62 -1.07
N ALA A 16 29.88 4.38 -2.02
CA ALA A 16 30.67 5.29 -2.85
C ALA A 16 31.39 6.40 -2.04
N LEU A 17 30.79 6.85 -0.93
CA LEU A 17 31.42 7.82 -0.03
C LEU A 17 32.64 7.21 0.68
N ALA A 18 32.53 5.97 1.19
CA ALA A 18 33.66 5.31 1.81
C ALA A 18 34.75 4.94 0.82
N ASP A 19 34.40 4.54 -0.41
CA ASP A 19 35.40 4.28 -1.44
C ASP A 19 36.22 5.55 -1.76
N ARG A 20 35.56 6.72 -1.79
CA ARG A 20 36.25 8.02 -1.91
C ARG A 20 37.12 8.33 -0.70
N ALA A 21 36.65 8.07 0.52
CA ALA A 21 37.43 8.28 1.73
C ALA A 21 38.66 7.36 1.78
N ALA A 22 38.51 6.08 1.40
CA ALA A 22 39.59 5.11 1.31
C ALA A 22 40.63 5.53 0.26
N ALA A 23 40.19 6.01 -0.92
CA ALA A 23 41.09 6.54 -1.93
C ALA A 23 41.87 7.77 -1.44
N LEU A 24 41.19 8.70 -0.76
CA LEU A 24 41.85 9.87 -0.17
C LEU A 24 42.91 9.47 0.86
N LEU A 25 42.57 8.54 1.77
CA LEU A 25 43.50 8.03 2.77
C LEU A 25 44.71 7.34 2.12
N PHE A 26 44.51 6.58 1.05
CA PHE A 26 45.60 5.97 0.29
C PHE A 26 46.57 7.02 -0.25
N TYR A 27 46.07 8.08 -0.90
CA TYR A 27 46.95 9.13 -1.44
C TYR A 27 47.68 9.89 -0.33
N ILE A 28 47.01 10.18 0.79
CA ILE A 28 47.64 10.82 1.95
C ILE A 28 48.73 9.92 2.55
N ALA A 29 48.46 8.63 2.70
CA ALA A 29 49.41 7.66 3.24
C ALA A 29 50.67 7.54 2.38
N VAL A 30 50.50 7.44 1.06
CA VAL A 30 51.62 7.39 0.11
C VAL A 30 52.43 8.68 0.16
N ALA A 31 51.77 9.84 0.12
CA ALA A 31 52.45 11.13 0.19
C ALA A 31 53.25 11.28 1.50
N ALA A 32 52.63 10.98 2.65
CA ALA A 32 53.29 11.04 3.95
C ALA A 32 54.45 10.04 4.07
N GLY A 33 54.27 8.81 3.56
CA GLY A 33 55.30 7.79 3.52
C GLY A 33 56.50 8.20 2.66
N THR A 34 56.25 8.75 1.47
CA THR A 34 57.29 9.26 0.57
C THR A 34 58.04 10.46 1.16
N LEU A 35 57.31 11.41 1.78
CA LEU A 35 57.94 12.54 2.47
C LEU A 35 58.82 12.08 3.65
N THR A 36 58.32 11.11 4.43
CA THR A 36 59.08 10.51 5.54
C THR A 36 60.35 9.84 5.02
N PHE A 37 60.24 9.06 3.94
CA PHE A 37 61.39 8.42 3.31
C PHE A 37 62.43 9.45 2.83
N ALA A 38 61.99 10.48 2.10
CA ALA A 38 62.86 11.50 1.55
C ALA A 38 63.62 12.28 2.64
N TYR A 39 62.95 12.67 3.73
CA TYR A 39 63.57 13.38 4.85
C TYR A 39 64.72 12.59 5.48
N TRP A 40 64.46 11.33 5.87
CA TRP A 40 65.48 10.49 6.52
C TRP A 40 66.60 10.07 5.56
N TRP A 41 66.28 9.92 4.28
CA TRP A 41 67.29 9.64 3.24
C TRP A 41 68.29 10.78 3.09
N VAL A 42 67.82 12.03 3.02
CA VAL A 42 68.68 13.22 2.92
C VAL A 42 69.45 13.47 4.22
N ALA A 43 68.88 13.13 5.37
CA ALA A 43 69.55 13.20 6.67
C ALA A 43 70.68 12.16 6.85
N GLY A 44 70.84 11.22 5.91
CA GLY A 44 71.91 10.21 5.91
C GLY A 44 71.57 8.89 6.60
N ASP A 45 70.41 8.78 7.25
CA ASP A 45 69.98 7.57 7.96
C ASP A 45 69.03 6.71 7.10
N LYS A 46 69.63 5.92 6.21
CA LYS A 46 68.92 5.07 5.25
C LYS A 46 68.11 3.96 5.92
N GLN A 47 68.56 3.47 7.07
CA GLN A 47 67.86 2.43 7.81
C GLN A 47 66.56 2.98 8.42
N HIS A 48 66.62 4.16 9.04
CA HIS A 48 65.42 4.82 9.54
C HIS A 48 64.46 5.27 8.44
N ALA A 49 64.96 5.66 7.26
CA ALA A 49 64.12 6.00 6.11
C ALA A 49 63.18 4.85 5.73
N LEU A 50 63.70 3.62 5.65
CA LEU A 50 62.92 2.42 5.35
C LEU A 50 61.95 2.07 6.48
N ILE A 51 62.44 2.01 7.72
CA ILE A 51 61.63 1.62 8.88
C ILE A 51 60.47 2.60 9.11
N ARG A 52 60.74 3.91 9.07
CA ARG A 52 59.74 4.95 9.34
C ARG A 52 58.70 5.08 8.22
N SER A 53 59.12 5.02 6.96
CA SER A 53 58.17 5.04 5.84
C SER A 53 57.25 3.81 5.83
N ALA A 54 57.80 2.61 6.07
CA ALA A 54 57.00 1.40 6.23
C ALA A 54 56.01 1.50 7.41
N THR A 55 56.46 2.05 8.55
CA THR A 55 55.60 2.27 9.73
C THR A 55 54.42 3.20 9.41
N VAL A 56 54.67 4.30 8.70
CA VAL A 56 53.61 5.24 8.27
C VAL A 56 52.58 4.55 7.39
N LEU A 57 53.04 3.77 6.39
CA LEU A 57 52.14 3.04 5.49
C LEU A 57 51.31 1.97 6.22
N VAL A 58 51.93 1.21 7.14
CA VAL A 58 51.24 0.17 7.92
C VAL A 58 50.17 0.76 8.83
N ILE A 59 50.48 1.86 9.53
CA ILE A 59 49.53 2.53 10.44
C ILE A 59 48.36 3.16 9.65
N ALA A 60 48.61 3.61 8.43
CA ALA A 60 47.59 4.28 7.62
C ALA A 60 46.56 3.34 6.98
N CYS A 61 46.77 2.01 6.99
CA CYS A 61 45.85 1.03 6.40
C CYS A 61 44.48 1.01 7.11
N PRO A 62 43.38 1.42 6.45
CA PRO A 62 42.08 1.59 7.10
C PRO A 62 41.24 0.30 7.10
N HIS A 63 41.69 -0.73 7.83
CA HIS A 63 41.03 -2.05 7.86
C HIS A 63 39.55 -2.00 8.31
N ALA A 64 39.22 -1.12 9.27
CA ALA A 64 37.85 -0.99 9.79
C ALA A 64 36.89 -0.34 8.79
N LEU A 65 37.39 0.56 7.92
CA LEU A 65 36.56 1.31 6.98
C LEU A 65 35.90 0.39 5.94
N GLY A 66 36.62 -0.64 5.49
CA GLY A 66 36.12 -1.61 4.50
C GLY A 66 34.99 -2.51 5.00
N LEU A 67 34.87 -2.71 6.31
CA LEU A 67 33.85 -3.59 6.92
C LEU A 67 32.64 -2.84 7.49
N ALA A 68 32.81 -1.56 7.85
CA ALA A 68 31.77 -0.79 8.54
C ALA A 68 30.46 -0.70 7.75
N ILE A 69 30.52 -0.44 6.44
CA ILE A 69 29.33 -0.24 5.60
C ILE A 69 28.57 -1.55 5.32
N PRO A 70 29.21 -2.64 4.84
CA PRO A 70 28.52 -3.91 4.65
C PRO A 70 27.82 -4.40 5.93
N LEU A 71 28.46 -4.19 7.08
CA LEU A 71 27.90 -4.55 8.37
C LEU A 71 26.68 -3.69 8.74
N ALA A 72 26.79 -2.36 8.60
CA ALA A 72 25.67 -1.45 8.86
C ALA A 72 24.46 -1.77 7.96
N ILE A 73 24.72 -2.10 6.69
CA ILE A 73 23.68 -2.50 5.72
C ILE A 73 23.03 -3.82 6.12
N ALA A 74 23.82 -4.83 6.49
CA ALA A 74 23.29 -6.13 6.89
C ALA A 74 22.42 -6.01 8.14
N ILE A 75 22.85 -5.23 9.13
CA ILE A 75 22.10 -4.97 10.36
C ILE A 75 20.82 -4.19 10.07
N SER A 76 20.88 -3.09 9.30
CA SER A 76 19.70 -2.28 8.99
C SER A 76 18.66 -3.07 8.19
N THR A 77 19.10 -3.89 7.24
CA THR A 77 18.22 -4.79 6.48
C THR A 77 17.56 -5.83 7.37
N THR A 78 18.30 -6.39 8.34
CA THR A 78 17.77 -7.36 9.31
C THR A 78 16.73 -6.72 10.22
N ILE A 79 17.00 -5.50 10.70
CA ILE A 79 16.05 -4.74 11.52
C ILE A 79 14.80 -4.42 10.72
N GLY A 80 14.93 -3.94 9.48
CA GLY A 80 13.79 -3.65 8.60
C GLY A 80 12.93 -4.89 8.36
N ALA A 81 13.53 -6.01 7.98
CA ALA A 81 12.81 -7.25 7.71
C ALA A 81 12.05 -7.77 8.94
N ARG A 82 12.62 -7.64 10.15
CA ARG A 82 11.94 -8.00 11.41
C ARG A 82 10.72 -7.12 11.73
N ASN A 83 10.67 -5.91 11.17
CA ASN A 83 9.57 -4.96 11.36
C ASN A 83 8.66 -4.86 10.11
N GLY A 84 8.71 -5.85 9.21
CA GLY A 84 7.84 -5.89 8.02
C GLY A 84 8.29 -4.98 6.86
N LEU A 85 9.44 -4.31 6.96
CA LEU A 85 10.01 -3.52 5.86
C LEU A 85 10.91 -4.40 4.98
N LEU A 86 10.41 -4.77 3.79
CA LEU A 86 11.15 -5.57 2.82
C LEU A 86 11.78 -4.68 1.75
N VAL A 87 13.08 -4.44 1.88
CA VAL A 87 13.84 -3.58 0.96
C VAL A 87 14.36 -4.41 -0.22
N LYS A 88 13.93 -4.07 -1.44
CA LYS A 88 14.43 -4.69 -2.68
C LYS A 88 15.58 -3.90 -3.31
N ASP A 89 15.52 -2.57 -3.19
CA ASP A 89 16.51 -1.64 -3.73
C ASP A 89 17.03 -0.72 -2.62
N ARG A 90 18.35 -0.76 -2.38
CA ARG A 90 19.00 0.06 -1.35
C ARG A 90 19.02 1.54 -1.72
N LEU A 91 19.19 1.87 -3.00
CA LEU A 91 19.20 3.26 -3.44
C LEU A 91 17.84 3.89 -3.25
N ALA A 92 16.76 3.12 -3.42
CA ALA A 92 15.41 3.58 -3.11
C ALA A 92 15.25 3.88 -1.61
N LEU A 93 15.77 3.02 -0.72
CA LEU A 93 15.73 3.26 0.72
C LEU A 93 16.55 4.50 1.15
N GLU A 94 17.76 4.68 0.59
CA GLU A 94 18.57 5.87 0.88
C GLU A 94 17.87 7.15 0.40
N ARG A 95 17.20 7.11 -0.76
CA ARG A 95 16.42 8.24 -1.29
C ARG A 95 15.11 8.47 -0.53
N ALA A 96 14.54 7.43 0.08
CA ALA A 96 13.27 7.53 0.80
C ALA A 96 13.33 8.53 1.97
N ARG A 97 14.52 8.75 2.53
CA ARG A 97 14.77 9.76 3.56
C ARG A 97 14.53 11.19 3.07
N ASP A 98 14.74 11.44 1.79
CA ASP A 98 14.71 12.77 1.20
C ASP A 98 13.42 12.97 0.36
N LEU A 99 12.34 12.22 0.66
CA LEU A 99 11.05 12.35 -0.02
C LEU A 99 10.23 13.51 0.54
N ASP A 100 9.67 14.34 -0.35
CA ASP A 100 8.79 15.46 0.01
C ASP A 100 7.29 15.13 -0.14
N VAL A 101 6.96 14.06 -0.88
CA VAL A 101 5.58 13.72 -1.25
C VAL A 101 5.43 12.20 -1.29
N VAL A 102 4.35 11.69 -0.69
CA VAL A 102 3.94 10.28 -0.81
C VAL A 102 2.55 10.20 -1.41
N ILE A 103 2.45 9.57 -2.57
CA ILE A 103 1.16 9.31 -3.23
C ILE A 103 0.77 7.87 -2.92
N PHE A 104 -0.32 7.72 -2.18
CA PHE A 104 -0.90 6.41 -1.90
C PHE A 104 -1.87 6.01 -3.00
N ASP A 105 -1.81 4.74 -3.40
CA ASP A 105 -2.98 4.10 -3.98
C ASP A 105 -4.05 3.97 -2.88
N LYS A 106 -5.35 4.01 -3.23
CA LYS A 106 -6.41 3.90 -2.23
C LYS A 106 -6.61 2.43 -1.86
N THR A 107 -6.98 1.65 -2.87
CA THR A 107 -7.51 0.30 -2.70
C THR A 107 -6.42 -0.67 -2.27
N GLY A 108 -6.59 -1.30 -1.11
CA GLY A 108 -5.63 -2.28 -0.57
C GLY A 108 -4.41 -1.67 0.12
N THR A 109 -4.15 -0.37 -0.06
CA THR A 109 -3.07 0.37 0.63
C THR A 109 -3.60 1.15 1.82
N LEU A 110 -4.48 2.14 1.61
CA LEU A 110 -5.14 2.86 2.72
C LEU A 110 -6.41 2.13 3.22
N THR A 111 -6.92 1.23 2.40
CA THR A 111 -8.11 0.43 2.70
C THR A 111 -7.77 -1.04 2.79
N ARG A 112 -8.70 -1.83 3.35
CA ARG A 112 -8.53 -3.29 3.49
C ARG A 112 -8.61 -4.03 2.14
N GLY A 113 -9.06 -3.38 1.07
CA GLY A 113 -9.27 -4.03 -0.24
C GLY A 113 -10.46 -4.97 -0.23
N ALA A 114 -11.37 -4.82 0.74
CA ALA A 114 -12.49 -5.71 0.99
C ALA A 114 -13.76 -4.85 1.18
N PRO A 115 -14.66 -4.82 0.19
CA PRO A 115 -15.86 -4.01 0.28
C PRO A 115 -16.74 -4.45 1.45
N VAL A 116 -17.40 -3.48 2.08
CA VAL A 116 -18.35 -3.69 3.18
C VAL A 116 -19.63 -2.90 2.91
N LEU A 117 -20.78 -3.50 3.25
CA LEU A 117 -22.06 -2.79 3.24
C LEU A 117 -22.04 -1.71 4.33
N SER A 118 -22.03 -0.44 3.94
CA SER A 118 -21.94 0.72 4.84
C SER A 118 -23.25 1.46 5.00
N GLY A 119 -24.14 1.43 4.00
CA GLY A 119 -25.40 2.15 4.03
C GLY A 119 -26.55 1.38 3.38
N VAL A 120 -27.75 1.60 3.89
CA VAL A 120 -29.01 1.06 3.34
C VAL A 120 -30.06 2.16 3.45
N ALA A 121 -30.78 2.43 2.37
CA ALA A 121 -31.86 3.40 2.32
C ALA A 121 -33.01 2.79 1.53
N VAL A 122 -34.22 2.90 2.06
CA VAL A 122 -35.43 2.28 1.50
C VAL A 122 -36.41 3.33 1.00
N ALA A 123 -37.14 2.97 -0.05
CA ALA A 123 -38.27 3.77 -0.51
C ALA A 123 -39.40 3.75 0.54
N PRO A 124 -40.36 4.68 0.48
CA PRO A 124 -41.51 4.70 1.38
C PRO A 124 -42.24 3.36 1.41
N HIS A 125 -42.69 2.95 2.59
CA HIS A 125 -43.45 1.71 2.82
C HIS A 125 -42.71 0.40 2.53
N ILE A 126 -41.38 0.44 2.37
CA ILE A 126 -40.53 -0.75 2.24
C ILE A 126 -39.75 -0.96 3.54
N ASP A 127 -39.77 -2.19 4.06
CA ASP A 127 -38.94 -2.57 5.20
C ASP A 127 -37.46 -2.74 4.80
N GLU A 128 -36.55 -2.28 5.66
CA GLU A 128 -35.10 -2.40 5.41
C GLU A 128 -34.66 -3.86 5.31
N GLY A 129 -35.16 -4.72 6.20
CA GLY A 129 -34.85 -6.14 6.22
C GLY A 129 -35.39 -6.87 5.00
N GLU A 130 -36.60 -6.53 4.56
CA GLU A 130 -37.18 -7.05 3.32
C GLU A 130 -36.30 -6.69 2.11
N MET A 131 -36.01 -5.40 1.90
CA MET A 131 -35.23 -4.94 0.74
C MET A 131 -33.83 -5.54 0.75
N LEU A 132 -33.16 -5.55 1.90
CA LEU A 132 -31.83 -6.12 2.05
C LEU A 132 -31.84 -7.64 1.86
N GLY A 133 -32.91 -8.33 2.26
CA GLY A 133 -33.11 -9.75 2.03
C GLY A 133 -33.28 -10.10 0.56
N LEU A 134 -33.97 -9.25 -0.21
CA LEU A 134 -34.09 -9.36 -1.67
C LEU A 134 -32.75 -9.08 -2.36
N ALA A 135 -32.02 -8.05 -1.94
CA ALA A 135 -30.70 -7.74 -2.49
C ALA A 135 -29.70 -8.88 -2.23
N ALA A 136 -29.65 -9.40 -1.01
CA ALA A 136 -28.80 -10.53 -0.65
C ALA A 136 -29.20 -11.82 -1.38
N ALA A 137 -30.48 -12.01 -1.70
CA ALA A 137 -30.96 -13.13 -2.50
C ALA A 137 -30.40 -13.11 -3.92
N VAL A 138 -30.47 -11.96 -4.59
CA VAL A 138 -29.91 -11.78 -5.95
C VAL A 138 -28.39 -11.96 -5.94
N GLU A 139 -27.71 -11.45 -4.91
CA GLU A 139 -26.26 -11.43 -4.83
C GLU A 139 -25.66 -12.73 -4.24
N ALA A 140 -26.47 -13.69 -3.79
CA ALA A 140 -26.02 -14.92 -3.15
C ALA A 140 -25.18 -15.81 -4.08
N ASP A 141 -25.51 -15.86 -5.37
CA ASP A 141 -24.85 -16.68 -6.39
C ASP A 141 -23.72 -15.92 -7.13
N SER A 142 -23.44 -14.68 -6.74
CA SER A 142 -22.45 -13.82 -7.40
C SER A 142 -21.07 -13.87 -6.71
N GLU A 143 -20.03 -14.13 -7.50
CA GLU A 143 -18.64 -14.14 -7.01
C GLU A 143 -18.03 -12.74 -6.85
N HIS A 144 -18.76 -11.70 -7.25
CA HIS A 144 -18.26 -10.33 -7.22
C HIS A 144 -17.98 -9.86 -5.77
N PRO A 145 -16.86 -9.16 -5.50
CA PRO A 145 -16.56 -8.69 -4.14
C PRO A 145 -17.66 -7.85 -3.48
N ILE A 146 -18.37 -7.04 -4.27
CA ILE A 146 -19.50 -6.24 -3.79
C ILE A 146 -20.70 -7.13 -3.40
N ALA A 147 -20.99 -8.17 -4.17
CA ALA A 147 -22.06 -9.12 -3.87
C ALA A 147 -21.84 -9.78 -2.51
N LYS A 148 -20.62 -10.28 -2.29
CA LYS A 148 -20.18 -10.87 -1.01
C LYS A 148 -20.32 -9.88 0.15
N ALA A 149 -20.03 -8.59 -0.08
CA ALA A 149 -20.18 -7.54 0.91
C ALA A 149 -21.65 -7.32 1.31
N ILE A 150 -22.57 -7.35 0.34
CA ILE A 150 -24.01 -7.23 0.56
C ILE A 150 -24.54 -8.44 1.34
N VAL A 151 -24.25 -9.65 0.89
CA VAL A 151 -24.69 -10.90 1.55
C VAL A 151 -24.17 -10.97 2.99
N LYS A 152 -22.88 -10.66 3.21
CA LYS A 152 -22.29 -10.63 4.55
C LYS A 152 -22.88 -9.49 5.40
N GLY A 153 -23.15 -8.34 4.79
CA GLY A 153 -23.79 -7.20 5.44
C GLY A 153 -25.21 -7.51 5.92
N ALA A 154 -26.01 -8.17 5.08
CA ALA A 154 -27.34 -8.66 5.41
C ALA A 154 -27.29 -9.63 6.60
N ALA A 155 -26.40 -10.63 6.53
CA ALA A 155 -26.24 -11.61 7.60
C ALA A 155 -25.84 -10.96 8.95
N ARG A 156 -24.95 -9.96 8.93
CA ARG A 156 -24.57 -9.19 10.14
C ARG A 156 -25.73 -8.40 10.75
N ARG A 157 -26.69 -7.96 9.93
CA ARG A 157 -27.93 -7.30 10.36
C ARG A 157 -29.04 -8.28 10.74
N GLY A 158 -28.77 -9.58 10.77
CA GLY A 158 -29.76 -10.62 11.10
C GLY A 158 -30.73 -10.95 9.97
N VAL A 159 -30.50 -10.43 8.77
CA VAL A 159 -31.34 -10.66 7.58
C VAL A 159 -30.84 -11.89 6.86
N LYS A 160 -31.72 -12.87 6.65
CA LYS A 160 -31.41 -14.07 5.87
C LYS A 160 -31.72 -13.82 4.39
N PRO A 161 -30.86 -14.27 3.46
CA PRO A 161 -31.18 -14.22 2.04
C PRO A 161 -32.46 -15.01 1.77
N THR A 162 -33.36 -14.42 0.98
CA THR A 162 -34.52 -15.14 0.47
C THR A 162 -34.05 -16.11 -0.63
N PRO A 163 -34.64 -17.31 -0.79
CA PRO A 163 -34.29 -18.17 -1.92
C PRO A 163 -34.55 -17.47 -3.26
N ALA A 164 -33.54 -17.42 -4.11
CA ALA A 164 -33.62 -16.89 -5.47
C ALA A 164 -33.61 -18.02 -6.50
N ALA A 165 -34.19 -17.78 -7.67
CA ALA A 165 -34.15 -18.67 -8.81
C ALA A 165 -33.81 -17.91 -10.09
N GLY A 166 -33.11 -18.58 -11.01
CA GLY A 166 -32.76 -18.01 -12.31
C GLY A 166 -31.84 -16.80 -12.21
N PHE A 167 -30.78 -16.90 -11.41
CA PHE A 167 -29.72 -15.90 -11.34
C PHE A 167 -29.14 -15.60 -12.73
N ASP A 168 -29.03 -14.31 -13.04
CA ASP A 168 -28.56 -13.77 -14.30
C ASP A 168 -27.57 -12.62 -14.01
N ALA A 169 -26.29 -12.86 -14.29
CA ALA A 169 -25.26 -11.85 -14.16
C ALA A 169 -25.34 -10.91 -15.37
N LEU A 170 -25.42 -9.59 -15.13
CA LEU A 170 -25.52 -8.56 -16.16
C LEU A 170 -24.18 -7.80 -16.25
N PRO A 171 -23.24 -8.18 -17.14
CA PRO A 171 -21.89 -7.64 -17.14
C PRO A 171 -21.86 -6.12 -17.24
N GLY A 172 -21.24 -5.47 -16.26
CA GLY A 172 -21.12 -4.00 -16.19
C GLY A 172 -22.40 -3.26 -15.79
N LEU A 173 -23.47 -3.97 -15.43
CA LEU A 173 -24.75 -3.40 -14.96
C LEU A 173 -25.08 -3.84 -13.54
N GLY A 174 -24.91 -5.13 -13.22
CA GLY A 174 -25.29 -5.72 -11.94
C GLY A 174 -25.69 -7.18 -12.06
N ALA A 175 -26.73 -7.59 -11.33
CA ALA A 175 -27.31 -8.93 -11.37
C ALA A 175 -28.83 -8.88 -11.23
N ARG A 176 -29.50 -9.94 -11.67
CA ARG A 176 -30.96 -10.12 -11.55
C ARG A 176 -31.29 -11.56 -11.18
N ALA A 177 -32.35 -11.75 -10.39
CA ALA A 177 -32.92 -13.07 -10.13
C ALA A 177 -34.42 -12.96 -9.82
N GLY A 178 -35.13 -14.09 -9.89
CA GLY A 178 -36.50 -14.21 -9.39
C GLY A 178 -36.52 -14.52 -7.89
N VAL A 179 -37.23 -13.72 -7.11
CA VAL A 179 -37.33 -13.88 -5.64
C VAL A 179 -38.79 -13.71 -5.23
N ASN A 180 -39.38 -14.71 -4.56
CA ASN A 180 -40.80 -14.72 -4.16
C ASN A 180 -41.80 -14.37 -5.30
N GLY A 181 -41.49 -14.78 -6.54
CA GLY A 181 -42.33 -14.49 -7.71
C GLY A 181 -42.14 -13.10 -8.33
N HIS A 182 -41.27 -12.27 -7.76
CA HIS A 182 -40.91 -10.95 -8.30
C HIS A 182 -39.57 -10.99 -9.03
N SER A 183 -39.39 -10.14 -10.04
CA SER A 183 -38.09 -9.93 -10.68
C SER A 183 -37.32 -8.89 -9.89
N VAL A 184 -36.21 -9.31 -9.27
CA VAL A 184 -35.35 -8.42 -8.47
C VAL A 184 -34.02 -8.20 -9.19
N ALA A 185 -33.59 -6.95 -9.29
CA ALA A 185 -32.28 -6.60 -9.84
C ALA A 185 -31.50 -5.70 -8.89
N VAL A 186 -30.19 -5.91 -8.81
CA VAL A 186 -29.25 -5.10 -8.03
C VAL A 186 -28.17 -4.59 -8.98
N GLY A 187 -27.92 -3.28 -8.98
CA GLY A 187 -26.91 -2.73 -9.89
C GLY A 187 -26.67 -1.23 -9.75
N GLY A 188 -25.67 -0.74 -10.49
CA GLY A 188 -25.27 0.67 -10.43
C GLY A 188 -26.13 1.59 -11.30
N PRO A 189 -25.72 2.86 -11.49
CA PRO A 189 -26.46 3.85 -12.30
C PRO A 189 -26.76 3.41 -13.74
N ARG A 190 -25.91 2.55 -14.33
CA ARG A 190 -26.13 2.02 -15.68
C ARG A 190 -27.32 1.06 -15.76
N LEU A 191 -27.60 0.31 -14.69
CA LEU A 191 -28.79 -0.55 -14.62
C LEU A 191 -30.06 0.31 -14.68
N LEU A 192 -30.11 1.39 -13.90
CA LEU A 192 -31.24 2.34 -13.92
C LEU A 192 -31.46 2.96 -15.30
N ALA A 193 -30.38 3.40 -15.95
CA ALA A 193 -30.46 3.98 -17.29
C ALA A 193 -31.01 2.98 -18.33
N GLY A 194 -30.71 1.70 -18.18
CA GLY A 194 -31.21 0.64 -19.06
C GLY A 194 -32.67 0.23 -18.81
N THR A 195 -33.17 0.37 -17.57
CA THR A 195 -34.55 0.04 -17.23
C THR A 195 -35.52 1.23 -17.33
N GLY A 196 -35.00 2.45 -17.38
CA GLY A 196 -35.81 3.67 -17.33
C GLY A 196 -36.45 3.92 -15.96
N ALA A 197 -35.98 3.21 -14.91
CA ALA A 197 -36.52 3.32 -13.57
C ALA A 197 -36.15 4.67 -12.94
N THR A 198 -37.13 5.32 -12.31
CA THR A 198 -36.90 6.56 -11.55
C THR A 198 -36.53 6.24 -10.11
N VAL A 199 -35.58 7.00 -9.57
CA VAL A 199 -35.20 6.92 -8.15
C VAL A 199 -36.21 7.76 -7.35
N PRO A 200 -36.85 7.20 -6.31
CA PRO A 200 -37.71 7.97 -5.40
C PRO A 200 -36.94 9.11 -4.74
N SER A 201 -37.56 10.30 -4.66
CA SER A 201 -36.95 11.51 -4.10
C SER A 201 -36.47 11.36 -2.65
N GLU A 202 -37.08 10.44 -1.91
CA GLU A 202 -36.72 10.11 -0.54
C GLU A 202 -35.32 9.47 -0.44
N LEU A 203 -34.83 8.85 -1.52
CA LEU A 203 -33.50 8.27 -1.58
C LEU A 203 -32.42 9.29 -1.97
N ASP A 204 -32.80 10.42 -2.59
CA ASP A 204 -31.84 11.36 -3.18
C ASP A 204 -30.83 11.90 -2.16
N HIS A 205 -31.26 12.20 -0.94
CA HIS A 205 -30.37 12.69 0.11
C HIS A 205 -29.32 11.63 0.50
N ALA A 206 -29.74 10.38 0.72
CA ALA A 206 -28.83 9.30 1.09
C ALA A 206 -27.85 8.98 -0.05
N VAL A 207 -28.38 8.87 -1.28
CA VAL A 207 -27.60 8.58 -2.48
C VAL A 207 -26.57 9.68 -2.76
N SER A 208 -26.98 10.95 -2.71
CA SER A 208 -26.07 12.08 -2.95
C SER A 208 -24.98 12.18 -1.88
N THR A 209 -25.33 11.95 -0.61
CA THR A 209 -24.36 11.91 0.49
C THR A 209 -23.31 10.83 0.24
N TRP A 210 -23.75 9.59 0.00
CA TRP A 210 -22.83 8.47 -0.24
C TRP A 210 -21.98 8.65 -1.48
N ALA A 211 -22.54 9.19 -2.56
CA ALA A 211 -21.80 9.51 -3.77
C ALA A 211 -20.72 10.58 -3.51
N SER A 212 -21.04 11.62 -2.73
CA SER A 212 -20.09 12.68 -2.36
C SER A 212 -18.95 12.17 -1.47
N GLU A 213 -19.21 11.14 -0.66
CA GLU A 213 -18.23 10.43 0.17
C GLU A 213 -17.42 9.40 -0.63
N GLY A 214 -17.69 9.23 -1.93
CA GLY A 214 -16.97 8.29 -2.80
C GLY A 214 -17.33 6.82 -2.56
N ARG A 215 -18.48 6.55 -1.93
CA ARG A 215 -19.02 5.19 -1.77
C ARG A 215 -19.62 4.69 -3.07
N THR A 216 -19.59 3.37 -3.28
CA THR A 216 -20.29 2.74 -4.40
C THR A 216 -21.76 2.63 -4.06
N VAL A 217 -22.63 3.32 -4.80
CA VAL A 217 -24.08 3.24 -4.64
C VAL A 217 -24.66 2.25 -5.65
N LEU A 218 -25.45 1.30 -5.14
CA LEU A 218 -26.23 0.36 -5.94
C LEU A 218 -27.72 0.55 -5.62
N TYR A 219 -28.55 0.27 -6.61
CA TYR A 219 -30.00 0.34 -6.52
C TYR A 219 -30.59 -1.06 -6.55
N VAL A 220 -31.65 -1.25 -5.77
CA VAL A 220 -32.40 -2.49 -5.71
C VAL A 220 -33.75 -2.25 -6.36
N LEU A 221 -34.04 -3.00 -7.41
CA LEU A 221 -35.27 -2.90 -8.19
C LEU A 221 -36.12 -4.13 -7.93
N ARG A 222 -37.44 -3.95 -7.79
CA ARG A 222 -38.46 -4.99 -7.80
C ARG A 222 -39.45 -4.69 -8.91
N ASP A 223 -39.58 -5.62 -9.86
CA ASP A 223 -40.44 -5.49 -11.04
C ASP A 223 -40.25 -4.18 -11.82
N GLY A 224 -38.99 -3.72 -11.90
CA GLY A 224 -38.61 -2.50 -12.61
C GLY A 224 -38.73 -1.20 -11.79
N ALA A 225 -39.31 -1.24 -10.58
CA ALA A 225 -39.38 -0.08 -9.69
C ALA A 225 -38.23 -0.11 -8.66
N VAL A 226 -37.60 1.04 -8.39
CA VAL A 226 -36.56 1.16 -7.34
C VAL A 226 -37.23 1.10 -5.97
N ILE A 227 -36.88 0.09 -5.17
CA ILE A 227 -37.40 -0.09 -3.81
C ILE A 227 -36.39 0.35 -2.73
N GLY A 228 -35.14 0.61 -3.13
CA GLY A 228 -34.11 1.08 -2.23
C GLY A 228 -32.74 1.24 -2.88
N SER A 229 -31.79 1.72 -2.10
CA SER A 229 -30.38 1.80 -2.46
C SER A 229 -29.50 1.30 -1.32
N ILE A 230 -28.33 0.78 -1.70
CA ILE A 230 -27.31 0.27 -0.78
C ILE A 230 -25.98 0.91 -1.13
N ALA A 231 -25.23 1.30 -0.10
CA ALA A 231 -23.88 1.80 -0.24
C ALA A 231 -22.87 0.77 0.22
N VAL A 232 -21.85 0.59 -0.60
CA VAL A 232 -20.71 -0.28 -0.32
C VAL A 232 -19.44 0.55 -0.41
N GLU A 233 -18.59 0.44 0.59
CA GLU A 233 -17.31 1.12 0.65
C GLU A 233 -16.19 0.15 0.99
N ASP A 234 -14.95 0.54 0.69
CA ASP A 234 -13.79 -0.20 1.14
C ASP A 234 -13.33 0.38 2.47
N GLU A 235 -13.30 -0.46 3.49
CA GLU A 235 -13.04 -0.04 4.87
C GLU A 235 -11.60 0.48 4.99
N ILE A 236 -11.46 1.69 5.54
CA ILE A 236 -10.15 2.29 5.83
C ILE A 236 -9.43 1.44 6.89
N ARG A 237 -8.13 1.21 6.71
CA ARG A 237 -7.35 0.47 7.71
C ARG A 237 -7.19 1.33 8.97
N PRO A 238 -7.26 0.72 10.18
CA PRO A 238 -7.13 1.48 11.42
C PRO A 238 -5.79 2.23 11.50
N GLU A 239 -4.72 1.65 10.95
CA GLU A 239 -3.39 2.25 10.91
C GLU A 239 -3.22 3.39 9.89
N SER A 240 -4.13 3.54 8.92
CA SER A 240 -3.92 4.49 7.81
C SER A 240 -3.95 5.94 8.27
N VAL A 241 -4.82 6.30 9.21
CA VAL A 241 -4.90 7.67 9.73
C VAL A 241 -3.63 8.04 10.48
N GLU A 242 -3.13 7.13 11.32
CA GLU A 242 -1.88 7.32 12.05
C GLU A 242 -0.68 7.41 11.11
N ALA A 243 -0.61 6.54 10.10
CA ALA A 243 0.48 6.54 9.12
C ALA A 243 0.54 7.84 8.31
N VAL A 244 -0.60 8.34 7.83
CA VAL A 244 -0.65 9.62 7.11
C VAL A 244 -0.26 10.78 8.02
N LYS A 245 -0.76 10.80 9.26
CA LYS A 245 -0.39 11.82 10.24
C LYS A 245 1.12 11.82 10.52
N ALA A 246 1.72 10.64 10.73
CA ALA A 246 3.14 10.53 10.98
C ALA A 246 3.99 11.03 9.80
N LEU A 247 3.53 10.86 8.56
CA LEU A 247 4.19 11.44 7.39
C LEU A 247 4.09 12.97 7.36
N HIS A 248 2.92 13.53 7.68
CA HIS A 248 2.74 14.98 7.79
C HIS A 248 3.59 15.58 8.91
N ASP A 249 3.70 14.90 10.05
CA ASP A 249 4.55 15.31 11.17
C ASP A 249 6.06 15.31 10.79
N LEU A 250 6.45 14.50 9.79
CA LEU A 250 7.79 14.49 9.19
C LEU A 250 7.98 15.54 8.08
N GLY A 251 6.96 16.34 7.78
CA GLY A 251 6.98 17.35 6.71
C GLY A 251 6.79 16.79 5.29
N VAL A 252 6.41 15.52 5.17
CA VAL A 252 6.11 14.86 3.90
C VAL A 252 4.65 15.12 3.55
N ARG A 253 4.36 15.54 2.31
CA ARG A 253 2.99 15.82 1.85
C ARG A 253 2.24 14.57 1.40
#